data_AF-A0A2V8M3S5-F1
#
_entry.id   AF-A0A2V8M3S5-F1
#
_cell.length_a   1.000
_cell.length_b   1.000
_cell.length_c   1.000
_cell.angle_alpha   90.00
_cell.angle_beta   90.00
_cell.angle_gamma   90.00
#
_symmetry.space_group_name_H-M   'P 1'
#
loop_
_entity.id
_entity.type
_entity.pdbx_description
1 polymer ?
#
loop_
_entity_poly.entity_id
_entity_poly.type
_entity_poly.pdbx_seq_one_letter_code
_entity_poly.pdbx_strand_id
1 'polypeptide(L)'
;MISKKPFSVLLVIVLLAVALSGQTARRPLKLDDLARFRDVRDPQLSPDGQWVAYVVSTTDTKEDKSNTHIWMAGYDGKNDRQITFSNDSESSPRWSPDGKYLSFSSSRPGKAKGSQVWLLDRSGGEAYQLTELKGRLQGYEWSPDSKRLALLIGDPDPDAPDPAATPTPGVPPKPPKPIVIDRYRYKQDVQGYLLSGRHSYIYLYDIATKKLDRLTKSKWDESSPSWSPDSTRLAFMSNHADDPDRDPAAQLYVADAKAGVTEKQLTSIDNRASRARPEWSPDGKWLVFTEGDEKKFGAYNMEHLMFVPADASAAPTRVKAVEDLDRGVSGLRFGSEPGSLMALVSDDRSVYPINITRNVVKRLLDPPVVVSSLSIAGSHTVLLSGDDKKSTEIYAMEGKTLRQLTHQNDALMSELQIAQTEDVSFKSKDGTEVHGLLTYPVGYKKGKRVPLLLRIHGGPNGQDQHSFSFERQFFAANGYAVLAVNYRGSSGRGQKYSRAIFADWGHYEVEDLEAGVDHVIQMGVADADRLGVGGWSYGGILTDYM
;
A
#
# COMPACT_ATOMS: atom_id res chain seq x y z
N MET A 1 35.93 63.11 -39.07
CA MET A 1 35.77 61.68 -38.72
C MET A 1 35.25 61.60 -37.30
N ILE A 2 33.98 61.21 -37.13
CA ILE A 2 33.26 61.24 -35.86
C ILE A 2 33.43 59.88 -35.17
N SER A 3 34.01 59.89 -33.96
CA SER A 3 34.19 58.70 -33.11
C SER A 3 33.00 58.55 -32.16
N LYS A 4 32.36 57.37 -32.22
CA LYS A 4 31.26 56.93 -31.37
C LYS A 4 31.78 56.55 -29.98
N LYS A 5 31.16 57.08 -28.92
CA LYS A 5 31.33 56.57 -27.54
C LYS A 5 30.32 55.43 -27.26
N PRO A 6 30.71 54.36 -26.54
CA PRO A 6 29.81 53.25 -26.23
C PRO A 6 29.08 53.50 -24.90
N PHE A 7 27.77 53.76 -24.96
CA PHE A 7 26.92 53.85 -23.77
C PHE A 7 26.05 52.60 -23.55
N SER A 8 26.24 51.55 -24.37
CA SER A 8 25.33 50.40 -24.42
C SER A 8 25.81 49.14 -23.69
N VAL A 9 27.04 49.13 -23.16
CA VAL A 9 27.60 47.92 -22.50
C VAL A 9 27.31 47.89 -20.99
N LEU A 10 27.13 49.05 -20.35
CA LEU A 10 26.91 49.10 -18.90
C LEU A 10 25.48 48.67 -18.47
N LEU A 11 24.48 48.86 -19.33
CA LEU A 11 23.08 48.51 -19.02
C LEU A 11 22.83 46.98 -19.11
N VAL A 12 23.58 46.27 -19.96
CA VAL A 12 23.46 44.80 -20.12
C VAL A 12 24.10 44.06 -18.94
N ILE A 13 25.16 44.60 -18.33
CA ILE A 13 25.82 43.98 -17.18
C ILE A 13 24.99 44.13 -15.89
N VAL A 14 24.25 45.25 -15.73
CA VAL A 14 23.33 45.42 -14.59
C VAL A 14 22.07 44.56 -14.74
N LEU A 15 21.60 44.31 -15.97
CA LEU A 15 20.46 43.41 -16.22
C LEU A 15 20.82 41.91 -16.10
N LEU A 16 22.08 41.51 -16.34
CA LEU A 16 22.54 40.14 -16.05
C LEU A 16 22.82 39.88 -14.57
N ALA A 17 23.11 40.91 -13.76
CA ALA A 17 23.31 40.76 -12.33
C ALA A 17 22.00 40.57 -11.53
N VAL A 18 20.86 41.00 -12.07
CA VAL A 18 19.54 40.87 -11.41
C VAL A 18 18.81 39.56 -11.80
N ALA A 19 19.29 38.84 -12.82
CA ALA A 19 18.77 37.51 -13.18
C ALA A 19 19.33 36.36 -12.32
N LEU A 20 20.26 36.62 -11.39
CA LEU A 20 20.61 35.73 -10.28
C LEU A 20 19.67 35.97 -9.09
N SER A 21 18.37 36.03 -9.36
CA SER A 21 17.34 36.10 -8.33
C SER A 21 17.18 34.73 -7.68
N GLY A 22 17.90 34.54 -6.58
CA GLY A 22 17.55 33.67 -5.45
C GLY A 22 17.05 32.26 -5.78
N GLN A 23 17.96 31.33 -6.01
CA GLN A 23 17.65 29.96 -5.63
C GLN A 23 17.56 29.97 -4.10
N THR A 24 16.33 30.01 -3.57
CA THR A 24 16.08 29.98 -2.13
C THR A 24 16.91 28.85 -1.53
N ALA A 25 17.78 29.18 -0.58
CA ALA A 25 18.61 28.19 0.07
C ALA A 25 17.71 27.10 0.64
N ARG A 26 18.00 25.83 0.33
CA ARG A 26 17.28 24.69 0.90
C ARG A 26 17.37 24.76 2.42
N ARG A 27 16.25 24.48 3.09
CA ARG A 27 16.13 24.53 4.55
C ARG A 27 15.88 23.13 5.12
N PRO A 28 16.24 22.88 6.39
CA PRO A 28 15.82 21.66 7.06
C PRO A 28 14.29 21.50 7.09
N LEU A 29 13.84 20.24 7.11
CA LEU A 29 12.44 19.85 7.24
C LEU A 29 11.88 20.27 8.61
N LYS A 30 10.62 20.74 8.64
CA LYS A 30 9.90 21.14 9.85
C LYS A 30 8.63 20.32 10.02
N LEU A 31 8.05 20.32 11.23
CA LEU A 31 6.80 19.60 11.51
C LEU A 31 5.64 20.09 10.61
N ASP A 32 5.53 21.40 10.41
CA ASP A 32 4.51 22.00 9.53
C ASP A 32 4.58 21.51 8.08
N ASP A 33 5.73 20.98 7.63
CA ASP A 33 5.84 20.39 6.30
C ASP A 33 5.05 19.08 6.18
N LEU A 34 4.74 18.39 7.28
CA LEU A 34 3.97 17.14 7.27
C LEU A 34 2.65 17.30 6.53
N ALA A 35 1.92 18.39 6.81
CA ALA A 35 0.64 18.69 6.17
C ALA A 35 0.76 19.10 4.69
N ARG A 36 1.98 19.44 4.23
CA ARG A 36 2.26 19.83 2.85
C ARG A 36 2.60 18.64 1.95
N PHE A 37 2.97 17.49 2.53
CA PHE A 37 3.17 16.27 1.78
C PHE A 37 1.85 15.79 1.17
N ARG A 38 1.96 15.27 -0.05
CA ARG A 38 0.87 14.64 -0.78
C ARG A 38 1.12 13.15 -0.84
N ASP A 39 0.24 12.36 -0.24
CA ASP A 39 0.33 10.89 -0.30
C ASP A 39 -0.27 10.40 -1.62
N VAL A 40 0.54 9.69 -2.41
CA VAL A 40 0.22 9.19 -3.75
C VAL A 40 0.01 7.68 -3.68
N ARG A 41 -1.18 7.21 -4.03
CA ARG A 41 -1.58 5.81 -3.86
C ARG A 41 -2.44 5.27 -4.99
N ASP A 42 -2.56 3.94 -5.03
CA ASP A 42 -3.45 3.17 -5.91
C ASP A 42 -3.35 3.55 -7.41
N PRO A 43 -2.16 3.45 -8.04
CA PRO A 43 -2.02 3.71 -9.47
C PRO A 43 -2.72 2.63 -10.30
N GLN A 44 -3.45 3.06 -11.32
CA GLN A 44 -4.27 2.20 -12.16
C GLN A 44 -4.08 2.59 -13.62
N LEU A 45 -3.37 1.75 -14.37
CA LEU A 45 -3.23 1.92 -15.82
C LEU A 45 -4.58 1.73 -16.52
N SER A 46 -4.85 2.58 -17.50
CA SER A 46 -5.98 2.40 -18.41
C SER A 46 -5.77 1.16 -19.30
N PRO A 47 -6.85 0.53 -19.80
CA PRO A 47 -6.73 -0.65 -20.67
C PRO A 47 -5.92 -0.40 -21.95
N ASP A 48 -5.95 0.84 -22.46
CA ASP A 48 -5.16 1.30 -23.61
C ASP A 48 -3.68 1.59 -23.26
N GLY A 49 -3.32 1.56 -21.97
CA GLY A 49 -1.97 1.82 -21.46
C GLY A 49 -1.53 3.28 -21.54
N GLN A 50 -2.39 4.22 -21.93
CA GLN A 50 -2.00 5.61 -22.17
C GLN A 50 -2.11 6.52 -20.94
N TRP A 51 -2.93 6.13 -19.95
CA TRP A 51 -3.23 6.94 -18.78
C TRP A 51 -3.05 6.14 -17.49
N VAL A 52 -2.71 6.83 -16.42
CA VAL A 52 -2.69 6.30 -15.06
C VAL A 52 -3.66 7.13 -14.23
N ALA A 53 -4.72 6.51 -13.71
CA ALA A 53 -5.55 7.11 -12.66
C ALA A 53 -4.97 6.73 -11.29
N TYR A 54 -5.02 7.64 -10.34
CA TYR A 54 -4.46 7.41 -9.01
C TYR A 54 -5.11 8.32 -7.97
N VAL A 55 -4.80 8.12 -6.70
CA VAL A 55 -5.37 8.88 -5.60
C VAL A 55 -4.30 9.75 -4.95
N VAL A 56 -4.64 11.00 -4.66
CA VAL A 56 -3.81 11.93 -3.87
C VAL A 56 -4.55 12.30 -2.60
N SER A 57 -3.89 12.12 -1.45
CA SER A 57 -4.36 12.63 -0.16
C SER A 57 -3.69 13.96 0.18
N THR A 58 -4.48 14.90 0.69
CA THR A 58 -3.99 16.19 1.22
C THR A 58 -4.55 16.43 2.62
N THR A 59 -3.84 17.23 3.42
CA THR A 59 -4.24 17.60 4.77
C THR A 59 -4.63 19.07 4.83
N ASP A 60 -5.79 19.37 5.41
CA ASP A 60 -6.22 20.71 5.81
C ASP A 60 -6.05 20.85 7.32
N THR A 61 -5.05 21.62 7.73
CA THR A 61 -4.73 21.85 9.15
C THR A 61 -5.67 22.83 9.83
N LYS A 62 -6.44 23.62 9.09
CA LYS A 62 -7.43 24.54 9.67
C LYS A 62 -8.69 23.79 10.04
N GLU A 63 -9.10 22.88 9.17
CA GLU A 63 -10.30 22.05 9.35
C GLU A 63 -10.04 20.75 10.13
N ASP A 64 -8.77 20.43 10.39
CA ASP A 64 -8.30 19.18 11.01
C ASP A 64 -8.83 17.94 10.28
N LYS A 65 -8.71 17.95 8.95
CA LYS A 65 -9.25 16.92 8.04
C LYS A 65 -8.24 16.57 6.96
N SER A 66 -8.36 15.36 6.43
CA SER A 66 -7.70 14.96 5.20
C SER A 66 -8.75 14.62 4.15
N ASN A 67 -8.47 15.00 2.90
CA ASN A 67 -9.32 14.70 1.76
C ASN A 67 -8.51 13.98 0.70
N THR A 68 -9.15 13.05 -0.02
CA THR A 68 -8.53 12.38 -1.16
C THR A 68 -9.28 12.65 -2.45
N HIS A 69 -8.53 12.90 -3.52
CA HIS A 69 -9.08 13.09 -4.86
C HIS A 69 -8.43 12.16 -5.87
N ILE A 70 -9.17 11.89 -6.95
CA ILE A 70 -8.65 11.14 -8.09
C ILE A 70 -7.88 12.10 -8.99
N TRP A 71 -6.68 11.69 -9.38
CA TRP A 71 -5.81 12.35 -10.34
C TRP A 71 -5.57 11.44 -11.53
N MET A 72 -5.12 12.03 -12.63
CA MET A 72 -4.69 11.31 -13.81
C MET A 72 -3.42 11.90 -14.38
N ALA A 73 -2.49 11.04 -14.80
CA ALA A 73 -1.31 11.40 -15.58
C ALA A 73 -1.25 10.56 -16.86
N GLY A 74 -0.66 11.09 -17.92
CA GLY A 74 -0.29 10.33 -19.10
C GLY A 74 0.88 9.39 -18.79
N TYR A 75 0.93 8.23 -19.44
CA TYR A 75 2.06 7.30 -19.32
C TYR A 75 3.38 7.91 -19.85
N ASP A 76 3.28 8.94 -20.70
CA ASP A 76 4.41 9.75 -21.17
C ASP A 76 4.93 10.73 -20.11
N GLY A 77 4.32 10.79 -18.93
CA GLY A 77 4.67 11.70 -17.83
C GLY A 77 4.11 13.12 -18.01
N LYS A 78 3.19 13.33 -18.95
CA LYS A 78 2.54 14.63 -19.17
C LYS A 78 1.10 14.64 -18.67
N ASN A 79 0.50 15.82 -18.64
CA ASN A 79 -0.92 16.01 -18.33
C ASN A 79 -1.34 15.48 -16.95
N ASP A 80 -0.45 15.61 -15.96
CA ASP A 80 -0.78 15.33 -14.56
C ASP A 80 -1.81 16.35 -14.03
N ARG A 81 -3.02 15.88 -13.73
CA ARG A 81 -4.14 16.75 -13.33
C ARG A 81 -5.11 16.07 -12.38
N GLN A 82 -5.70 16.87 -11.51
CA GLN A 82 -6.82 16.48 -10.67
C GLN A 82 -8.09 16.29 -11.51
N ILE A 83 -8.84 15.23 -11.22
CA ILE A 83 -10.05 14.84 -11.94
C ILE A 83 -11.31 15.07 -11.11
N THR A 84 -11.26 14.84 -9.80
CA THR A 84 -12.40 15.05 -8.89
C THR A 84 -12.15 16.21 -7.94
N PHE A 85 -13.20 16.94 -7.57
CA PHE A 85 -13.11 18.18 -6.78
C PHE A 85 -14.24 18.30 -5.74
N SER A 86 -14.85 17.18 -5.30
CA SER A 86 -15.92 17.26 -4.31
C SER A 86 -15.38 17.58 -2.91
N ASN A 87 -16.25 17.93 -1.96
CA ASN A 87 -15.82 18.15 -0.57
C ASN A 87 -15.61 16.83 0.19
N ASP A 88 -16.03 15.71 -0.37
CA ASP A 88 -15.90 14.38 0.20
C ASP A 88 -14.73 13.63 -0.43
N SER A 89 -14.13 12.71 0.33
CA SER A 89 -13.05 11.89 -0.19
C SER A 89 -13.51 10.93 -1.28
N GLU A 90 -12.64 10.72 -2.27
CA GLU A 90 -12.81 9.75 -3.34
C GLU A 90 -11.59 8.82 -3.42
N SER A 91 -11.85 7.55 -3.69
CA SER A 91 -10.82 6.51 -3.69
C SER A 91 -11.13 5.38 -4.67
N SER A 92 -10.19 4.45 -4.79
CA SER A 92 -10.36 3.21 -5.56
C SER A 92 -10.71 3.44 -7.03
N PRO A 93 -9.96 4.28 -7.79
CA PRO A 93 -10.24 4.49 -9.20
C PRO A 93 -10.13 3.18 -9.97
N ARG A 94 -11.11 2.80 -10.80
CA ARG A 94 -11.03 1.62 -11.67
C ARG A 94 -11.51 1.94 -13.06
N TRP A 95 -10.74 1.57 -14.07
CA TRP A 95 -11.15 1.70 -15.46
C TRP A 95 -12.16 0.62 -15.81
N SER A 96 -13.20 0.96 -16.57
CA SER A 96 -13.96 -0.08 -17.28
C SER A 96 -13.02 -0.76 -18.29
N PRO A 97 -13.08 -2.10 -18.47
CA PRO A 97 -12.18 -2.80 -19.39
C PRO A 97 -12.28 -2.35 -20.85
N ASP A 98 -13.47 -1.87 -21.28
CA ASP A 98 -13.68 -1.25 -22.59
C ASP A 98 -13.11 0.18 -22.69
N GLY A 99 -12.56 0.69 -21.60
CA GLY A 99 -11.92 1.99 -21.52
C GLY A 99 -12.87 3.17 -21.67
N LYS A 100 -14.18 3.02 -21.52
CA LYS A 100 -15.15 4.14 -21.62
C LYS A 100 -15.28 4.96 -20.34
N TYR A 101 -15.17 4.30 -19.18
CA TYR A 101 -15.43 4.92 -17.90
C TYR A 101 -14.23 4.84 -16.97
N LEU A 102 -14.08 5.88 -16.15
CA LEU A 102 -13.35 5.81 -14.90
C LEU A 102 -14.36 5.75 -13.76
N SER A 103 -14.34 4.66 -13.00
CA SER A 103 -15.15 4.51 -11.79
C SER A 103 -14.35 4.83 -10.55
N PHE A 104 -15.02 5.20 -9.45
CA PHE A 104 -14.40 5.35 -8.12
C PHE A 104 -15.45 5.22 -7.01
N SER A 105 -15.00 5.03 -5.77
CA SER A 105 -15.84 5.05 -4.57
C SER A 105 -15.87 6.44 -3.94
N SER A 106 -17.05 6.91 -3.53
CA SER A 106 -17.19 8.17 -2.78
C SER A 106 -18.51 8.24 -2.03
N SER A 107 -18.51 8.94 -0.89
CA SER A 107 -19.72 9.30 -0.13
C SER A 107 -20.27 10.69 -0.48
N ARG A 108 -19.78 11.31 -1.56
CA ARG A 108 -20.25 12.61 -2.04
C ARG A 108 -21.79 12.64 -2.21
N PRO A 109 -22.43 13.82 -2.14
CA PRO A 109 -23.89 13.92 -2.24
C PRO A 109 -24.44 13.33 -3.54
N GLY A 110 -25.48 12.50 -3.43
CA GLY A 110 -26.14 11.87 -4.56
C GLY A 110 -27.47 11.23 -4.18
N LYS A 111 -27.96 10.30 -5.02
CA LYS A 111 -29.27 9.64 -4.85
C LYS A 111 -29.34 8.73 -3.63
N ALA A 112 -28.21 8.16 -3.25
CA ALA A 112 -28.10 7.28 -2.07
C ALA A 112 -26.98 7.78 -1.18
N LYS A 113 -27.14 7.58 0.13
CA LYS A 113 -26.14 7.97 1.13
C LYS A 113 -25.04 6.90 1.26
N GLY A 114 -23.96 7.28 1.93
CA GLY A 114 -22.80 6.40 2.15
C GLY A 114 -21.96 6.22 0.90
N SER A 115 -20.91 5.42 1.00
CA SER A 115 -19.99 5.18 -0.11
C SER A 115 -20.69 4.40 -1.23
N GLN A 116 -20.69 4.97 -2.43
CA GLN A 116 -21.26 4.38 -3.65
C GLN A 116 -20.20 4.30 -4.75
N VAL A 117 -20.45 3.49 -5.77
CA VAL A 117 -19.67 3.53 -7.02
C VAL A 117 -20.20 4.69 -7.87
N TRP A 118 -19.28 5.54 -8.34
CA TRP A 118 -19.52 6.64 -9.26
C TRP A 118 -18.85 6.34 -10.60
N LEU A 119 -19.44 6.79 -11.70
CA LEU A 119 -18.85 6.67 -13.04
C LEU A 119 -18.61 8.06 -13.63
N LEU A 120 -17.40 8.26 -14.14
CA LEU A 120 -17.00 9.36 -14.98
C LEU A 120 -16.82 8.86 -16.42
N ASP A 121 -17.54 9.45 -17.37
CA ASP A 121 -17.35 9.19 -18.79
C ASP A 121 -16.05 9.86 -19.27
N ARG A 122 -15.16 9.10 -19.92
CA ARG A 122 -13.88 9.63 -20.39
C ARG A 122 -14.01 10.62 -21.54
N SER A 123 -15.14 10.65 -22.24
CA SER A 123 -15.42 11.66 -23.26
C SER A 123 -15.69 13.05 -22.66
N GLY A 124 -15.96 13.12 -21.36
CA GLY A 124 -16.15 14.36 -20.60
C GLY A 124 -17.48 14.42 -19.86
N GLY A 125 -17.65 15.46 -19.04
CA GLY A 125 -18.81 15.65 -18.16
C GLY A 125 -18.48 15.36 -16.69
N GLU A 126 -19.48 15.49 -15.82
CA GLU A 126 -19.34 15.17 -14.39
C GLU A 126 -19.64 13.69 -14.12
N ALA A 127 -19.04 13.18 -13.04
CA ALA A 127 -19.32 11.82 -12.59
C ALA A 127 -20.76 11.70 -12.06
N TYR A 128 -21.44 10.60 -12.37
CA TYR A 128 -22.77 10.29 -11.86
C TYR A 128 -22.75 9.08 -10.92
N GLN A 129 -23.67 9.06 -9.96
CA GLN A 129 -23.80 7.94 -9.03
C GLN A 129 -24.37 6.72 -9.78
N LEU A 130 -23.58 5.64 -9.84
CA LEU A 130 -23.98 4.42 -10.53
C LEU A 130 -24.84 3.54 -9.65
N THR A 131 -24.40 3.31 -8.41
CA THR A 131 -25.06 2.39 -7.48
C THR A 131 -25.91 3.13 -6.46
N GLU A 132 -26.95 2.47 -5.95
CA GLU A 132 -27.83 2.99 -4.90
C GLU A 132 -27.90 1.95 -3.76
N LEU A 133 -26.74 1.59 -3.22
CA LEU A 133 -26.59 0.50 -2.25
C LEU A 133 -27.14 0.90 -0.88
N LYS A 134 -27.81 -0.05 -0.22
CA LYS A 134 -28.27 0.07 1.18
C LYS A 134 -27.23 -0.43 2.20
N GLY A 135 -26.38 -1.37 1.79
CA GLY A 135 -25.29 -1.89 2.61
C GLY A 135 -24.01 -1.06 2.46
N ARG A 136 -22.96 -1.44 3.20
CA ARG A 136 -21.68 -0.75 3.14
C ARG A 136 -20.85 -1.26 1.97
N LEU A 137 -20.55 -0.42 0.99
CA LEU A 137 -19.58 -0.75 -0.05
C LEU A 137 -18.18 -0.88 0.57
N GLN A 138 -17.55 -2.05 0.43
CA GLN A 138 -16.20 -2.32 0.95
C GLN A 138 -15.17 -2.43 -0.18
N GLY A 139 -15.60 -2.72 -1.41
CA GLY A 139 -14.74 -2.85 -2.57
C GLY A 139 -15.54 -3.27 -3.80
N TYR A 140 -14.93 -3.18 -4.98
CA TYR A 140 -15.56 -3.64 -6.22
C TYR A 140 -14.55 -3.95 -7.32
N GLU A 141 -14.99 -4.71 -8.31
CA GLU A 141 -14.23 -5.07 -9.50
C GLU A 141 -15.11 -5.14 -10.76
N TRP A 142 -14.59 -4.67 -11.88
CA TRP A 142 -15.23 -4.79 -13.18
C TRP A 142 -15.13 -6.20 -13.76
N SER A 143 -16.21 -6.71 -14.33
CA SER A 143 -16.13 -7.88 -15.20
C SER A 143 -15.34 -7.53 -16.48
N PRO A 144 -14.49 -8.43 -17.00
CA PRO A 144 -13.71 -8.18 -18.23
C PRO A 144 -14.55 -7.77 -19.45
N ASP A 145 -15.81 -8.19 -19.53
CA ASP A 145 -16.75 -7.80 -20.59
C ASP A 145 -17.37 -6.39 -20.41
N SER A 146 -17.00 -5.66 -19.35
CA SER A 146 -17.49 -4.32 -18.99
C SER A 146 -18.99 -4.20 -18.70
N LYS A 147 -19.70 -5.31 -18.51
CA LYS A 147 -21.16 -5.29 -18.30
C LYS A 147 -21.58 -5.28 -16.84
N ARG A 148 -20.72 -5.80 -15.96
CA ARG A 148 -21.04 -6.04 -14.56
C ARG A 148 -19.95 -5.56 -13.63
N LEU A 149 -20.33 -5.30 -12.39
CA LEU A 149 -19.41 -5.19 -11.26
C LEU A 149 -19.62 -6.35 -10.30
N ALA A 150 -18.54 -6.89 -9.74
CA ALA A 150 -18.60 -7.63 -8.49
C ALA A 150 -18.43 -6.61 -7.34
N LEU A 151 -19.43 -6.47 -6.49
CA LEU A 151 -19.44 -5.54 -5.36
C LEU A 151 -19.29 -6.33 -4.05
N LEU A 152 -18.34 -5.94 -3.21
CA LEU A 152 -18.27 -6.42 -1.84
C LEU A 152 -19.11 -5.51 -0.94
N ILE A 153 -20.21 -6.04 -0.40
CA ILE A 153 -21.19 -5.29 0.38
C ILE A 153 -21.32 -5.91 1.76
N GLY A 154 -21.00 -5.14 2.80
CA GLY A 154 -21.24 -5.52 4.19
C GLY A 154 -22.65 -5.19 4.64
N ASP A 155 -23.20 -6.04 5.49
CA ASP A 155 -24.46 -5.76 6.18
C ASP A 155 -24.38 -4.43 6.93
N PRO A 156 -25.46 -3.62 6.88
CA PRO A 156 -25.54 -2.42 7.69
C PRO A 156 -25.48 -2.79 9.17
N ASP A 157 -25.09 -1.81 9.98
CA ASP A 157 -25.25 -1.95 11.42
C ASP A 157 -26.73 -1.71 11.74
N PRO A 158 -27.48 -2.70 12.27
CA PRO A 158 -28.90 -2.50 12.58
C PRO A 158 -29.13 -1.48 13.70
N ASP A 159 -28.10 -1.19 14.50
CA ASP A 159 -28.15 -0.25 15.61
C ASP A 159 -27.39 1.05 15.34
N ALA A 160 -26.75 1.20 14.17
CA ALA A 160 -26.21 2.49 13.78
C ALA A 160 -27.36 3.51 13.65
N PRO A 161 -27.12 4.77 14.08
CA PRO A 161 -28.04 5.85 13.78
C PRO A 161 -28.32 5.88 12.28
N ASP A 162 -29.60 5.95 11.90
CA ASP A 162 -29.96 6.11 10.49
C ASP A 162 -29.34 7.42 9.99
N PRO A 163 -28.40 7.38 9.02
CA PRO A 163 -27.80 8.60 8.50
C PRO A 163 -28.80 9.46 7.72
N ALA A 164 -30.01 8.95 7.41
CA ALA A 164 -31.13 9.70 6.87
C ALA A 164 -32.03 10.36 7.94
N ALA A 165 -31.89 10.00 9.22
CA ALA A 165 -32.64 10.65 10.29
C ALA A 165 -32.21 12.12 10.42
N THR A 166 -33.12 13.03 10.10
CA THR A 166 -32.90 14.46 10.37
C THR A 166 -33.18 14.70 11.85
N PRO A 167 -32.28 15.35 12.62
CA PRO A 167 -32.57 15.67 14.00
C PRO A 167 -33.84 16.53 14.09
N THR A 168 -34.85 16.06 14.81
CA THR A 168 -36.05 16.88 15.08
C THR A 168 -35.67 17.96 16.10
N PRO A 169 -35.80 19.26 15.78
CA PRO A 169 -35.46 20.32 16.73
C PRO A 169 -36.23 20.17 18.05
N GLY A 170 -35.52 20.24 19.17
CA GLY A 170 -36.10 20.13 20.52
C GLY A 170 -36.37 18.71 21.02
N VAL A 171 -36.11 17.67 20.22
CA VAL A 171 -36.17 16.27 20.67
C VAL A 171 -34.75 15.77 20.92
N PRO A 172 -34.40 15.34 22.15
CA PRO A 172 -33.10 14.76 22.40
C PRO A 172 -32.95 13.46 21.60
N PRO A 173 -31.76 13.18 21.02
CA PRO A 173 -31.52 11.93 20.31
C PRO A 173 -31.78 10.75 21.24
N LYS A 174 -32.36 9.68 20.70
CA LYS A 174 -32.51 8.42 21.45
C LYS A 174 -31.12 7.96 21.90
N PRO A 175 -30.96 7.50 23.15
CA PRO A 175 -29.69 6.93 23.58
C PRO A 175 -29.33 5.76 22.66
N PRO A 176 -28.03 5.58 22.33
CA PRO A 176 -27.60 4.43 21.57
C PRO A 176 -27.97 3.15 22.34
N LYS A 177 -28.34 2.09 21.61
CA LYS A 177 -28.56 0.80 22.25
C LYS A 177 -27.24 0.25 22.80
N PRO A 178 -27.26 -0.58 23.86
CA PRO A 178 -26.07 -1.29 24.31
C PRO A 178 -25.47 -2.15 23.19
N ILE A 179 -24.13 -2.18 23.11
CA ILE A 179 -23.41 -3.08 22.21
C ILE A 179 -23.43 -4.48 22.82
N VAL A 180 -24.04 -5.44 22.13
CA VAL A 180 -24.05 -6.85 22.54
C VAL A 180 -22.82 -7.54 21.97
N ILE A 181 -22.00 -8.13 22.84
CA ILE A 181 -20.77 -8.85 22.46
C ILE A 181 -20.97 -10.34 22.77
N ASP A 182 -20.96 -11.15 21.73
CA ASP A 182 -21.11 -12.62 21.75
C ASP A 182 -20.06 -13.33 20.87
N ARG A 183 -19.15 -12.56 20.26
CA ARG A 183 -18.03 -13.00 19.43
C ARG A 183 -16.73 -13.08 20.23
N TYR A 184 -15.85 -14.03 19.90
CA TYR A 184 -14.51 -14.08 20.50
C TYR A 184 -13.67 -12.88 20.05
N ARG A 185 -13.71 -12.55 18.75
CA ARG A 185 -13.09 -11.33 18.21
C ARG A 185 -14.17 -10.27 18.04
N TYR A 186 -14.41 -9.51 19.09
CA TYR A 186 -15.48 -8.50 19.15
C TYR A 186 -15.05 -7.10 18.72
N LYS A 187 -13.75 -6.86 18.47
CA LYS A 187 -13.23 -5.56 18.06
C LYS A 187 -12.04 -5.73 17.12
N GLN A 188 -11.91 -4.81 16.17
CA GLN A 188 -10.77 -4.73 15.28
C GLN A 188 -10.29 -3.28 15.19
N ASP A 189 -8.97 -3.12 15.15
CA ASP A 189 -8.35 -1.82 14.96
C ASP A 189 -8.87 -1.12 13.69
N VAL A 190 -9.04 0.20 13.76
CA VAL A 190 -9.69 1.07 12.76
C VAL A 190 -11.18 0.78 12.51
N GLN A 191 -11.62 -0.48 12.49
CA GLN A 191 -12.99 -0.89 12.18
C GLN A 191 -13.96 -0.75 13.37
N GLY A 192 -13.46 -0.86 14.61
CA GLY A 192 -14.28 -0.80 15.81
C GLY A 192 -14.91 -2.16 16.17
N TYR A 193 -16.12 -2.12 16.72
CA TYR A 193 -16.81 -3.33 17.19
C TYR A 193 -17.28 -4.23 16.04
N LEU A 194 -17.02 -5.53 16.18
CA LEU A 194 -17.49 -6.57 15.29
C LEU A 194 -18.72 -7.21 15.93
N LEU A 195 -19.89 -6.94 15.36
CA LEU A 195 -21.16 -7.47 15.85
C LEU A 195 -21.46 -8.83 15.20
N SER A 196 -22.15 -9.71 15.93
CA SER A 196 -22.68 -10.95 15.36
C SER A 196 -23.76 -10.68 14.32
N GLY A 197 -23.95 -11.63 13.40
CA GLY A 197 -25.00 -11.59 12.38
C GLY A 197 -24.80 -10.58 11.27
N ARG A 198 -23.62 -9.93 11.20
CA ARG A 198 -23.21 -9.08 10.08
C ARG A 198 -22.15 -9.79 9.27
N HIS A 199 -22.37 -9.83 7.96
CA HIS A 199 -21.46 -10.47 7.04
C HIS A 199 -21.14 -9.56 5.86
N SER A 200 -20.07 -9.90 5.14
CA SER A 200 -19.70 -9.25 3.88
C SER A 200 -19.95 -10.20 2.73
N TYR A 201 -20.71 -9.77 1.74
CA TYR A 201 -21.15 -10.60 0.62
C TYR A 201 -20.69 -10.04 -0.72
N ILE A 202 -20.49 -10.93 -1.68
CA ILE A 202 -20.27 -10.55 -3.07
C ILE A 202 -21.62 -10.45 -3.79
N TYR A 203 -21.85 -9.31 -4.43
CA TYR A 203 -23.00 -9.06 -5.29
C TYR A 203 -22.57 -8.83 -6.73
N LEU A 204 -23.37 -9.32 -7.67
CA LEU A 204 -23.26 -9.04 -9.10
C LEU A 204 -24.17 -7.86 -9.42
N TYR A 205 -23.58 -6.75 -9.84
CA TYR A 205 -24.31 -5.57 -10.28
C TYR A 205 -24.25 -5.47 -11.80
N ASP A 206 -25.41 -5.58 -12.46
CA ASP A 206 -25.54 -5.35 -13.89
C ASP A 206 -25.70 -3.86 -14.17
N ILE A 207 -24.80 -3.29 -14.97
CA ILE A 207 -24.70 -1.84 -15.16
C ILE A 207 -25.88 -1.30 -15.98
N ALA A 208 -26.31 -2.03 -17.00
CA ALA A 208 -27.36 -1.59 -17.92
C ALA A 208 -28.75 -1.64 -17.26
N THR A 209 -29.04 -2.72 -16.54
CA THR A 209 -30.34 -2.96 -15.90
C THR A 209 -30.39 -2.45 -14.47
N LYS A 210 -29.24 -2.10 -13.87
CA LYS A 210 -29.06 -1.77 -12.45
C LYS A 210 -29.49 -2.89 -11.49
N LYS A 211 -29.57 -4.12 -11.99
CA LYS A 211 -29.93 -5.29 -11.19
C LYS A 211 -28.78 -5.64 -10.26
N LEU A 212 -29.09 -5.86 -8.98
CA LEU A 212 -28.13 -6.25 -7.95
C LEU A 212 -28.54 -7.62 -7.40
N ASP A 213 -27.76 -8.65 -7.71
CA ASP A 213 -28.00 -10.03 -7.27
C ASP A 213 -26.88 -10.52 -6.35
N ARG A 214 -27.21 -11.23 -5.27
CA ARG A 214 -26.17 -11.82 -4.40
C ARG A 214 -25.57 -13.06 -5.06
N LEU A 215 -24.24 -13.16 -5.10
CA LEU A 215 -23.51 -14.29 -5.69
C LEU A 215 -23.74 -15.56 -4.86
N THR A 216 -23.31 -15.57 -3.60
CA THR A 216 -23.34 -16.77 -2.74
C THR A 216 -24.62 -16.87 -1.90
N LYS A 217 -25.02 -18.09 -1.54
CA LYS A 217 -26.14 -18.35 -0.59
C LYS A 217 -25.71 -18.34 0.88
N SER A 218 -24.43 -18.52 1.12
CA SER A 218 -23.85 -18.68 2.44
C SER A 218 -23.84 -17.38 3.25
N LYS A 219 -23.60 -17.50 4.56
CA LYS A 219 -23.48 -16.38 5.50
C LYS A 219 -22.05 -16.28 6.03
N TRP A 220 -21.13 -15.98 5.12
CA TRP A 220 -19.70 -15.85 5.42
C TRP A 220 -19.22 -14.44 5.16
N ASP A 221 -18.05 -14.12 5.69
CA ASP A 221 -17.33 -12.89 5.38
C ASP A 221 -16.48 -13.09 4.13
N GLU A 222 -17.11 -12.87 2.98
CA GLU A 222 -16.45 -12.91 1.68
C GLU A 222 -15.50 -11.72 1.54
N SER A 223 -14.44 -11.88 0.75
CA SER A 223 -13.51 -10.79 0.45
C SER A 223 -12.78 -11.00 -0.87
N SER A 224 -12.19 -9.92 -1.38
CA SER A 224 -11.27 -9.93 -2.52
C SER A 224 -11.78 -10.69 -3.76
N PRO A 225 -12.98 -10.35 -4.29
CA PRO A 225 -13.46 -10.95 -5.54
C PRO A 225 -12.50 -10.68 -6.70
N SER A 226 -12.46 -11.60 -7.67
CA SER A 226 -11.62 -11.53 -8.87
C SER A 226 -12.29 -12.25 -10.03
N TRP A 227 -12.51 -11.58 -11.15
CA TRP A 227 -13.22 -12.13 -12.31
C TRP A 227 -12.35 -13.06 -13.15
N SER A 228 -12.92 -14.17 -13.61
CA SER A 228 -12.30 -14.97 -14.66
C SER A 228 -12.22 -14.17 -15.97
N PRO A 229 -11.20 -14.41 -16.83
CA PRO A 229 -11.00 -13.62 -18.05
C PRO A 229 -12.17 -13.63 -19.02
N ASP A 230 -12.97 -14.70 -19.00
CA ASP A 230 -14.18 -14.88 -19.82
C ASP A 230 -15.46 -14.29 -19.19
N SER A 231 -15.35 -13.64 -18.01
CA SER A 231 -16.47 -13.07 -17.24
C SER A 231 -17.52 -14.08 -16.78
N THR A 232 -17.24 -15.38 -16.77
CA THR A 232 -18.23 -16.42 -16.41
C THR A 232 -18.16 -16.86 -14.94
N ARG A 233 -17.03 -16.63 -14.26
CA ARG A 233 -16.76 -17.07 -12.89
C ARG A 233 -16.11 -15.95 -12.06
N LEU A 234 -16.20 -16.10 -10.74
CA LEU A 234 -15.51 -15.28 -9.75
C LEU A 234 -14.70 -16.19 -8.83
N ALA A 235 -13.46 -15.79 -8.56
CA ALA A 235 -12.64 -16.29 -7.46
C ALA A 235 -12.74 -15.30 -6.28
N PHE A 236 -12.69 -15.79 -5.05
CA PHE A 236 -12.74 -14.93 -3.86
C PHE A 236 -12.20 -15.66 -2.62
N MET A 237 -11.92 -14.89 -1.57
CA MET A 237 -11.48 -15.39 -0.27
C MET A 237 -12.67 -15.49 0.69
N SER A 238 -12.79 -16.60 1.40
CA SER A 238 -13.79 -16.78 2.45
C SER A 238 -13.23 -17.60 3.61
N ASN A 239 -13.83 -17.51 4.80
CA ASN A 239 -13.45 -18.32 5.94
C ASN A 239 -14.69 -19.08 6.46
N HIS A 240 -14.68 -20.40 6.24
CA HIS A 240 -15.76 -21.30 6.62
C HIS A 240 -15.41 -22.15 7.84
N ALA A 241 -14.40 -21.75 8.64
CA ALA A 241 -14.07 -22.44 9.89
C ALA A 241 -15.27 -22.44 10.86
N ASP A 242 -15.33 -23.44 11.74
CA ASP A 242 -16.39 -23.53 12.77
C ASP A 242 -16.38 -22.31 13.72
N ASP A 243 -15.19 -21.77 14.01
CA ASP A 243 -14.99 -20.52 14.74
C ASP A 243 -14.01 -19.61 13.98
N PRO A 244 -14.50 -18.75 13.05
CA PRO A 244 -13.67 -17.87 12.25
C PRO A 244 -12.88 -16.82 13.06
N ASP A 245 -13.30 -16.54 14.30
CA ASP A 245 -12.60 -15.59 15.17
C ASP A 245 -11.35 -16.24 15.79
N ARG A 246 -11.42 -17.54 16.12
CA ARG A 246 -10.28 -18.33 16.62
C ARG A 246 -9.42 -18.93 15.52
N ASP A 247 -9.98 -19.08 14.33
CA ASP A 247 -9.24 -19.48 13.14
C ASP A 247 -9.45 -18.50 11.98
N PRO A 248 -8.74 -17.36 11.95
CA PRO A 248 -8.99 -16.29 10.99
C PRO A 248 -8.43 -16.54 9.58
N ALA A 249 -8.02 -17.77 9.26
CA ALA A 249 -7.45 -18.14 7.97
C ALA A 249 -8.52 -18.18 6.87
N ALA A 250 -8.23 -17.53 5.74
CA ALA A 250 -9.10 -17.60 4.57
C ALA A 250 -8.74 -18.79 3.68
N GLN A 251 -9.71 -19.23 2.90
CA GLN A 251 -9.57 -20.21 1.82
C GLN A 251 -10.05 -19.58 0.51
N LEU A 252 -9.50 -20.07 -0.60
CA LEU A 252 -9.86 -19.64 -1.93
C LEU A 252 -11.06 -20.46 -2.44
N TYR A 253 -12.06 -19.75 -2.95
CA TYR A 253 -13.27 -20.30 -3.55
C TYR A 253 -13.44 -19.79 -4.97
N VAL A 254 -14.15 -20.56 -5.79
CA VAL A 254 -14.62 -20.17 -7.13
C VAL A 254 -16.11 -20.43 -7.25
N ALA A 255 -16.83 -19.53 -7.90
CA ALA A 255 -18.25 -19.71 -8.19
C ALA A 255 -18.60 -19.19 -9.60
N ASP A 256 -19.62 -19.78 -10.22
CA ASP A 256 -20.22 -19.24 -11.43
C ASP A 256 -20.78 -17.84 -11.14
N ALA A 257 -20.59 -16.89 -12.06
CA ALA A 257 -21.06 -15.52 -11.91
C ALA A 257 -22.57 -15.40 -12.16
N LYS A 258 -23.36 -16.06 -11.31
CA LYS A 258 -24.82 -16.10 -11.30
C LYS A 258 -25.33 -15.99 -9.86
N ALA A 259 -26.58 -15.55 -9.72
CA ALA A 259 -27.18 -15.36 -8.40
C ALA A 259 -27.37 -16.67 -7.64
N GLY A 260 -27.10 -16.65 -6.34
CA GLY A 260 -27.40 -17.74 -5.41
C GLY A 260 -26.72 -19.07 -5.75
N VAL A 261 -25.51 -19.02 -6.27
CA VAL A 261 -24.70 -20.20 -6.56
C VAL A 261 -24.13 -20.80 -5.27
N THR A 262 -23.78 -22.09 -5.35
CA THR A 262 -22.94 -22.74 -4.35
C THR A 262 -21.50 -22.68 -4.83
N GLU A 263 -20.66 -22.04 -4.04
CA GLU A 263 -19.23 -21.89 -4.29
C GLU A 263 -18.47 -23.22 -4.16
N LYS A 264 -17.42 -23.37 -4.97
CA LYS A 264 -16.49 -24.49 -4.93
C LYS A 264 -15.21 -24.05 -4.22
N GLN A 265 -14.86 -24.75 -3.14
CA GLN A 265 -13.60 -24.55 -2.44
C GLN A 265 -12.42 -25.09 -3.26
N LEU A 266 -11.35 -24.30 -3.40
CA LEU A 266 -10.12 -24.69 -4.11
C LEU A 266 -8.95 -25.03 -3.18
N THR A 267 -8.96 -24.51 -1.95
CA THR A 267 -7.91 -24.74 -0.95
C THR A 267 -8.51 -25.37 0.30
N SER A 268 -7.82 -26.31 0.94
CA SER A 268 -8.33 -26.93 2.17
C SER A 268 -8.33 -25.95 3.34
N ILE A 269 -8.94 -26.33 4.47
CA ILE A 269 -8.91 -25.55 5.71
C ILE A 269 -7.48 -25.40 6.28
N ASP A 270 -6.60 -26.35 5.94
CA ASP A 270 -5.19 -26.30 6.35
C ASP A 270 -4.38 -25.27 5.55
N ASN A 271 -4.87 -24.86 4.37
CA ASN A 271 -4.27 -23.78 3.62
C ASN A 271 -4.59 -22.44 4.28
N ARG A 272 -3.54 -21.68 4.62
CA ARG A 272 -3.67 -20.35 5.21
C ARG A 272 -3.53 -19.28 4.14
N ALA A 273 -4.45 -19.30 3.17
CA ALA A 273 -4.48 -18.29 2.12
C ALA A 273 -4.59 -16.89 2.75
N SER A 274 -3.77 -15.97 2.26
CA SER A 274 -3.87 -14.57 2.66
C SER A 274 -5.18 -13.99 2.13
N ARG A 275 -5.58 -12.84 2.68
CA ARG A 275 -6.76 -12.11 2.18
C ARG A 275 -6.46 -11.30 0.91
N ALA A 276 -5.26 -11.42 0.34
CA ALA A 276 -4.92 -10.74 -0.90
C ALA A 276 -5.82 -11.22 -2.05
N ARG A 277 -6.04 -10.34 -3.03
CA ARG A 277 -6.82 -10.68 -4.22
C ARG A 277 -6.14 -11.78 -5.02
N PRO A 278 -6.83 -12.90 -5.31
CA PRO A 278 -6.31 -13.93 -6.18
C PRO A 278 -6.32 -13.43 -7.63
N GLU A 279 -5.39 -13.92 -8.44
CA GLU A 279 -5.27 -13.50 -9.84
C GLU A 279 -5.48 -14.70 -10.76
N TRP A 280 -6.36 -14.54 -11.76
CA TRP A 280 -6.60 -15.54 -12.79
C TRP A 280 -5.50 -15.51 -13.85
N SER A 281 -5.05 -16.68 -14.29
CA SER A 281 -4.23 -16.76 -15.49
C SER A 281 -5.04 -16.26 -16.71
N PRO A 282 -4.39 -15.66 -17.73
CA PRO A 282 -5.09 -15.15 -18.91
C PRO A 282 -5.92 -16.20 -19.66
N ASP A 283 -5.57 -17.49 -19.56
CA ASP A 283 -6.32 -18.62 -20.14
C ASP A 283 -7.45 -19.15 -19.25
N GLY A 284 -7.62 -18.59 -18.03
CA GLY A 284 -8.67 -18.95 -17.08
C GLY A 284 -8.52 -20.32 -16.43
N LYS A 285 -7.38 -21.00 -16.63
CA LYS A 285 -7.14 -22.37 -16.12
C LYS A 285 -6.53 -22.41 -14.73
N TRP A 286 -5.83 -21.36 -14.33
CA TRP A 286 -5.09 -21.30 -13.08
C TRP A 286 -5.47 -20.07 -12.28
N LEU A 287 -5.33 -20.20 -10.97
CA LEU A 287 -5.36 -19.10 -10.02
C LEU A 287 -4.04 -19.06 -9.27
N VAL A 288 -3.55 -17.85 -9.02
CA VAL A 288 -2.44 -17.60 -8.11
C VAL A 288 -2.91 -16.79 -6.91
N PHE A 289 -2.35 -17.09 -5.75
CA PHE A 289 -2.63 -16.43 -4.49
C PHE A 289 -1.39 -16.52 -3.59
N THR A 290 -1.39 -15.79 -2.47
CA THR A 290 -0.36 -15.97 -1.46
C THR A 290 -0.88 -16.75 -0.26
N GLU A 291 -0.02 -17.56 0.33
CA GLU A 291 -0.30 -18.34 1.52
C GLU A 291 0.72 -18.01 2.61
N GLY A 292 0.23 -17.89 3.85
CA GLY A 292 1.09 -17.79 5.01
C GLY A 292 1.58 -19.13 5.53
N ASP A 293 2.54 -19.06 6.42
CA ASP A 293 3.12 -20.15 7.20
C ASP A 293 2.15 -20.78 8.20
N GLU A 294 2.61 -21.75 8.99
CA GLU A 294 1.84 -22.35 10.07
C GLU A 294 1.24 -21.32 11.04
N LYS A 295 0.06 -21.61 11.61
CA LYS A 295 -0.69 -20.72 12.52
C LYS A 295 0.15 -20.13 13.64
N LYS A 296 1.02 -20.92 14.26
CA LYS A 296 1.91 -20.48 15.35
C LYS A 296 2.88 -19.37 14.93
N PHE A 297 3.23 -19.30 13.64
CA PHE A 297 4.13 -18.28 13.10
C PHE A 297 3.40 -17.06 12.54
N GLY A 298 2.12 -16.84 12.88
CA GLY A 298 1.33 -15.73 12.31
C GLY A 298 1.97 -14.35 12.39
N ALA A 299 2.70 -14.03 13.47
CA ALA A 299 3.44 -12.77 13.63
C ALA A 299 4.79 -12.71 12.87
N TYR A 300 5.25 -13.85 12.36
CA TYR A 300 6.54 -14.08 11.67
C TYR A 300 6.34 -14.64 10.27
N ASN A 301 5.18 -14.36 9.70
CA ASN A 301 4.72 -14.95 8.46
C ASN A 301 5.59 -14.55 7.27
N MET A 302 6.04 -15.50 6.47
CA MET A 302 6.53 -15.23 5.13
C MET A 302 5.45 -15.63 4.11
N GLU A 303 5.04 -14.71 3.25
CA GLU A 303 4.03 -14.99 2.22
C GLU A 303 4.64 -15.79 1.07
N HIS A 304 4.03 -16.92 0.74
CA HIS A 304 4.45 -17.85 -0.29
C HIS A 304 3.53 -17.79 -1.52
N LEU A 305 4.10 -17.91 -2.72
CA LEU A 305 3.33 -17.96 -3.96
C LEU A 305 2.74 -19.35 -4.19
N MET A 306 1.42 -19.41 -4.33
CA MET A 306 0.67 -20.64 -4.59
C MET A 306 0.01 -20.60 -5.97
N PHE A 307 0.00 -21.75 -6.65
CA PHE A 307 -0.76 -22.01 -7.87
C PHE A 307 -1.81 -23.09 -7.60
N VAL A 308 -3.01 -22.91 -8.12
CA VAL A 308 -4.07 -23.94 -8.07
C VAL A 308 -4.85 -23.97 -9.39
N PRO A 309 -5.25 -25.16 -9.90
CA PRO A 309 -6.18 -25.24 -11.02
C PRO A 309 -7.53 -24.62 -10.65
N ALA A 310 -8.07 -23.79 -11.55
CA ALA A 310 -9.35 -23.12 -11.32
C ALA A 310 -10.56 -24.06 -11.34
N ASP A 311 -10.36 -25.31 -11.75
CA ASP A 311 -11.35 -26.38 -11.72
C ASP A 311 -11.21 -27.30 -10.49
N ALA A 312 -10.29 -27.01 -9.58
CA ALA A 312 -9.95 -27.85 -8.41
C ALA A 312 -9.53 -29.29 -8.76
N SER A 313 -8.97 -29.52 -9.95
CA SER A 313 -8.51 -30.85 -10.37
C SER A 313 -7.28 -31.36 -9.61
N ALA A 314 -6.52 -30.46 -8.96
CA ALA A 314 -5.38 -30.79 -8.12
C ALA A 314 -5.24 -29.82 -6.94
N ALA A 315 -4.47 -30.24 -5.94
CA ALA A 315 -4.16 -29.41 -4.78
C ALA A 315 -3.27 -28.20 -5.15
N PRO A 316 -3.32 -27.10 -4.37
CA PRO A 316 -2.41 -25.97 -4.54
C PRO A 316 -0.94 -26.39 -4.40
N THR A 317 -0.06 -25.74 -5.17
CA THR A 317 1.38 -26.04 -5.16
C THR A 317 2.23 -24.77 -5.12
N ARG A 318 3.40 -24.86 -4.49
CA ARG A 318 4.42 -23.81 -4.46
C ARG A 318 5.29 -23.85 -5.71
N VAL A 319 5.81 -22.69 -6.11
CA VAL A 319 6.79 -22.59 -7.20
C VAL A 319 8.20 -22.69 -6.63
N LYS A 320 8.89 -23.79 -6.91
CA LYS A 320 10.23 -24.06 -6.36
C LYS A 320 11.21 -22.89 -6.56
N ALA A 321 11.27 -22.29 -7.75
CA ALA A 321 12.20 -21.21 -8.01
C ALA A 321 11.91 -19.93 -7.21
N VAL A 322 10.67 -19.74 -6.75
CA VAL A 322 10.31 -18.64 -5.84
C VAL A 322 10.67 -19.01 -4.40
N GLU A 323 10.43 -20.26 -3.99
CA GLU A 323 10.83 -20.74 -2.67
C GLU A 323 12.36 -20.71 -2.46
N ASP A 324 13.13 -21.01 -3.51
CA ASP A 324 14.60 -20.98 -3.47
C ASP A 324 15.17 -19.56 -3.23
N LEU A 325 14.34 -18.50 -3.34
CA LEU A 325 14.72 -17.15 -2.94
C LEU A 325 14.79 -17.00 -1.41
N ASP A 326 14.05 -17.81 -0.66
CA ASP A 326 13.81 -17.65 0.78
C ASP A 326 13.39 -16.21 1.11
N ARG A 327 12.38 -15.69 0.41
CA ARG A 327 11.83 -14.33 0.60
C ARG A 327 10.31 -14.30 0.44
N GLY A 328 9.67 -13.40 1.18
CA GLY A 328 8.23 -13.18 1.08
C GLY A 328 7.85 -12.49 -0.24
N VAL A 329 6.73 -12.92 -0.83
CA VAL A 329 6.21 -12.38 -2.07
C VAL A 329 4.85 -11.71 -1.92
N SER A 330 4.58 -10.70 -2.75
CA SER A 330 3.29 -10.00 -2.79
C SER A 330 2.99 -9.45 -4.18
N GLY A 331 1.88 -8.71 -4.34
CA GLY A 331 1.62 -7.95 -5.57
C GLY A 331 1.46 -8.78 -6.85
N LEU A 332 0.93 -10.00 -6.74
CA LEU A 332 0.82 -10.95 -7.86
C LEU A 332 -0.02 -10.38 -9.02
N ARG A 333 0.53 -10.31 -10.23
CA ARG A 333 -0.18 -9.90 -11.45
C ARG A 333 0.30 -10.65 -12.66
N PHE A 334 -0.61 -11.22 -13.44
CA PHE A 334 -0.24 -11.80 -14.72
C PHE A 334 0.11 -10.70 -15.72
N GLY A 335 1.21 -10.91 -16.46
CA GLY A 335 1.62 -10.04 -17.55
C GLY A 335 0.88 -10.35 -18.85
N SER A 336 1.14 -9.54 -19.88
CA SER A 336 0.61 -9.78 -21.23
C SER A 336 1.28 -10.94 -21.96
N GLU A 337 2.49 -11.33 -21.54
CA GLU A 337 3.20 -12.47 -22.12
C GLU A 337 2.65 -13.80 -21.59
N PRO A 338 2.40 -14.80 -22.46
CA PRO A 338 1.85 -16.09 -22.04
C PRO A 338 2.68 -16.77 -20.95
N GLY A 339 2.04 -17.03 -19.80
CA GLY A 339 2.67 -17.70 -18.66
C GLY A 339 3.64 -16.83 -17.85
N SER A 340 3.61 -15.51 -18.05
CA SER A 340 4.40 -14.55 -17.31
C SER A 340 3.63 -14.01 -16.10
N LEU A 341 4.20 -14.14 -14.91
CA LEU A 341 3.64 -13.62 -13.66
C LEU A 341 4.64 -12.66 -13.02
N MET A 342 4.19 -11.45 -12.71
CA MET A 342 4.95 -10.51 -11.89
C MET A 342 4.58 -10.64 -10.41
N ALA A 343 5.57 -10.45 -9.55
CA ALA A 343 5.41 -10.38 -8.10
C ALA A 343 6.43 -9.40 -7.52
N LEU A 344 6.17 -8.91 -6.31
CA LEU A 344 7.13 -8.15 -5.51
C LEU A 344 7.81 -9.08 -4.52
N VAL A 345 9.11 -8.88 -4.30
CA VAL A 345 9.92 -9.63 -3.33
C VAL A 345 10.45 -8.66 -2.29
N SER A 346 10.14 -8.92 -1.03
CA SER A 346 10.74 -8.19 0.11
C SER A 346 12.11 -8.79 0.42
N ASP A 347 13.18 -8.01 0.29
CA ASP A 347 14.58 -8.45 0.44
C ASP A 347 15.43 -7.30 1.00
N ASP A 348 15.84 -7.44 2.25
CA ASP A 348 16.83 -6.63 2.97
C ASP A 348 16.86 -5.11 2.63
N ARG A 349 15.93 -4.35 3.21
CA ARG A 349 15.70 -2.90 2.99
C ARG A 349 15.22 -2.54 1.59
N SER A 350 14.90 -3.53 0.75
CA SER A 350 14.37 -3.36 -0.59
C SER A 350 13.09 -4.18 -0.81
N VAL A 351 12.30 -3.72 -1.76
CA VAL A 351 11.18 -4.45 -2.35
C VAL A 351 11.25 -4.29 -3.85
N TYR A 352 11.61 -5.35 -4.57
CA TYR A 352 11.81 -5.30 -6.02
C TYR A 352 10.83 -6.20 -6.77
N PRO A 353 10.46 -5.83 -8.02
CA PRO A 353 9.66 -6.69 -8.87
C PRO A 353 10.50 -7.82 -9.47
N ILE A 354 9.90 -9.00 -9.55
CA ILE A 354 10.39 -10.16 -10.29
C ILE A 354 9.38 -10.53 -11.38
N ASN A 355 9.88 -11.20 -12.42
CA ASN A 355 9.08 -11.92 -13.38
C ASN A 355 9.30 -13.43 -13.23
N ILE A 356 8.23 -14.20 -13.31
CA ILE A 356 8.21 -15.64 -13.16
C ILE A 356 7.67 -16.23 -14.47
N THR A 357 8.46 -17.07 -15.13
CA THR A 357 8.06 -17.74 -16.38
C THR A 357 8.60 -19.16 -16.38
N ARG A 358 7.73 -20.17 -16.51
CA ARG A 358 8.12 -21.60 -16.55
C ARG A 358 9.12 -22.00 -15.45
N ASN A 359 8.84 -21.59 -14.20
CA ASN A 359 9.71 -21.83 -13.04
C ASN A 359 11.11 -21.17 -13.13
N VAL A 360 11.27 -20.12 -13.93
CA VAL A 360 12.45 -19.25 -13.94
C VAL A 360 12.05 -17.91 -13.31
N VAL A 361 12.80 -17.48 -12.30
CA VAL A 361 12.65 -16.17 -11.67
C VAL A 361 13.69 -15.21 -12.24
N LYS A 362 13.23 -14.04 -12.70
CA LYS A 362 14.08 -12.95 -13.16
C LYS A 362 13.79 -11.69 -12.37
N ARG A 363 14.79 -11.15 -11.68
CA ARG A 363 14.73 -9.82 -11.07
C ARG A 363 14.65 -8.73 -12.14
N LEU A 364 13.73 -7.78 -11.97
CA LEU A 364 13.48 -6.73 -12.96
C LEU A 364 14.14 -5.39 -12.61
N LEU A 365 14.32 -5.08 -11.33
CA LEU A 365 15.02 -3.88 -10.86
C LEU A 365 16.13 -4.27 -9.87
N ASP A 366 17.26 -3.58 -9.95
CA ASP A 366 18.40 -3.82 -9.07
C ASP A 366 18.22 -3.04 -7.74
N PRO A 367 18.43 -3.67 -6.57
CA PRO A 367 18.40 -2.98 -5.27
C PRO A 367 19.52 -1.93 -5.14
N PRO A 368 19.35 -0.88 -4.29
CA PRO A 368 18.16 -0.64 -3.48
C PRO A 368 17.01 -0.06 -4.31
N VAL A 369 15.81 -0.61 -4.10
CA VAL A 369 14.55 -0.11 -4.68
C VAL A 369 13.41 -0.54 -3.76
N VAL A 370 12.41 0.32 -3.55
CA VAL A 370 11.24 0.01 -2.73
C VAL A 370 9.98 0.25 -3.54
N VAL A 371 9.39 -0.85 -4.01
CA VAL A 371 8.11 -0.84 -4.74
C VAL A 371 6.98 -1.25 -3.80
N SER A 372 5.97 -0.40 -3.65
CA SER A 372 4.83 -0.66 -2.74
C SER A 372 3.55 -1.11 -3.47
N SER A 373 3.44 -0.84 -4.77
CA SER A 373 2.31 -1.25 -5.61
C SER A 373 2.71 -1.31 -7.07
N LEU A 374 2.00 -2.10 -7.88
CA LEU A 374 2.16 -2.17 -9.33
C LEU A 374 0.80 -2.28 -10.04
N SER A 375 0.76 -1.78 -11.28
CA SER A 375 -0.35 -1.91 -12.21
C SER A 375 0.22 -2.20 -13.61
N ILE A 376 -0.46 -3.06 -14.36
CA ILE A 376 -0.01 -3.55 -15.67
C ILE A 376 -1.16 -3.42 -16.66
N ALA A 377 -0.86 -2.90 -17.86
CA ALA A 377 -1.77 -2.91 -18.99
C ALA A 377 -0.96 -3.10 -20.28
N GLY A 378 -1.22 -4.20 -21.00
CA GLY A 378 -0.38 -4.59 -22.14
C GLY A 378 1.08 -4.72 -21.75
N SER A 379 1.98 -4.06 -22.50
CA SER A 379 3.42 -4.00 -22.21
C SER A 379 3.82 -2.91 -21.20
N HIS A 380 2.87 -2.10 -20.73
CA HIS A 380 3.16 -1.02 -19.79
C HIS A 380 3.02 -1.50 -18.35
N THR A 381 3.97 -1.10 -17.52
CA THR A 381 3.93 -1.32 -16.07
C THR A 381 4.21 0.00 -15.38
N VAL A 382 3.35 0.36 -14.44
CA VAL A 382 3.59 1.46 -13.49
C VAL A 382 3.65 0.92 -12.09
N LEU A 383 4.38 1.64 -11.24
CA LEU A 383 4.57 1.27 -9.86
C LEU A 383 4.68 2.49 -8.96
N LEU A 384 4.40 2.30 -7.67
CA LEU A 384 4.72 3.28 -6.63
C LEU A 384 6.13 3.01 -6.11
N SER A 385 6.98 4.03 -6.15
CA SER A 385 8.33 3.96 -5.60
C SER A 385 8.74 5.32 -5.03
N GLY A 386 9.68 5.29 -4.11
CA GLY A 386 10.44 6.45 -3.64
C GLY A 386 11.86 6.02 -3.30
N ASP A 387 12.58 6.86 -2.58
CA ASP A 387 13.88 6.52 -2.00
C ASP A 387 14.10 7.35 -0.71
N ASP A 388 15.27 7.26 -0.08
CA ASP A 388 15.57 8.03 1.14
C ASP A 388 15.49 9.56 0.94
N LYS A 389 15.52 10.03 -0.31
CA LYS A 389 15.56 11.44 -0.73
C LYS A 389 14.30 11.92 -1.44
N LYS A 390 13.39 11.03 -1.80
CA LYS A 390 12.17 11.33 -2.57
C LYS A 390 10.97 10.62 -1.96
N SER A 391 9.91 11.39 -1.71
CA SER A 391 8.59 10.86 -1.38
C SER A 391 8.09 9.90 -2.47
N THR A 392 7.19 9.01 -2.10
CA THR A 392 6.59 8.06 -3.04
C THR A 392 5.82 8.79 -4.15
N GLU A 393 6.12 8.43 -5.38
CA GLU A 393 5.47 8.91 -6.61
C GLU A 393 5.23 7.71 -7.54
N ILE A 394 4.53 7.94 -8.66
CA ILE A 394 4.29 6.93 -9.69
C ILE A 394 5.42 6.96 -10.70
N TYR A 395 5.94 5.78 -11.03
CA TYR A 395 6.98 5.57 -12.03
C TYR A 395 6.51 4.57 -13.09
N ALA A 396 6.84 4.83 -14.35
CA ALA A 396 6.82 3.82 -15.40
C ALA A 396 8.09 2.97 -15.30
N MET A 397 7.93 1.65 -15.38
CA MET A 397 9.04 0.71 -15.45
C MET A 397 9.41 0.46 -16.92
N GLU A 398 10.63 0.84 -17.30
CA GLU A 398 11.15 0.72 -18.66
C GLU A 398 12.39 -0.18 -18.64
N GLY A 399 12.16 -1.49 -18.81
CA GLY A 399 13.20 -2.50 -18.63
C GLY A 399 13.71 -2.52 -17.19
N LYS A 400 14.95 -2.07 -16.97
CA LYS A 400 15.60 -2.00 -15.66
C LYS A 400 15.57 -0.60 -15.03
N THR A 401 14.97 0.38 -15.68
CA THR A 401 14.97 1.78 -15.23
C THR A 401 13.57 2.26 -14.88
N LEU A 402 13.49 3.27 -14.01
CA LEU A 402 12.26 3.92 -13.61
C LEU A 402 12.20 5.34 -14.16
N ARG A 403 11.11 5.68 -14.86
CA ARG A 403 10.82 7.04 -15.31
C ARG A 403 9.66 7.61 -14.50
N GLN A 404 9.91 8.70 -13.78
CA GLN A 404 8.90 9.36 -12.94
C GLN A 404 7.75 9.90 -13.82
N LEU A 405 6.51 9.67 -13.40
CA LEU A 405 5.30 10.14 -14.08
C LEU A 405 4.59 11.27 -13.32
N THR A 406 4.67 11.26 -11.99
CA THR A 406 4.00 12.24 -11.13
C THR A 406 5.01 13.03 -10.32
N HIS A 407 4.64 14.26 -10.00
CA HIS A 407 5.51 15.25 -9.35
C HIS A 407 4.79 15.95 -8.20
N GLN A 408 3.94 15.23 -7.47
CA GLN A 408 3.04 15.79 -6.45
C GLN A 408 3.83 16.45 -5.31
N ASN A 409 5.02 15.95 -5.00
CA ASN A 409 5.86 16.44 -3.92
C ASN A 409 7.09 17.24 -4.36
N ASP A 410 7.39 17.35 -5.67
CA ASP A 410 8.64 17.94 -6.18
C ASP A 410 8.86 19.39 -5.70
N ALA A 411 7.79 20.20 -5.69
CA ALA A 411 7.85 21.58 -5.24
C ALA A 411 8.31 21.67 -3.77
N LEU A 412 7.68 20.90 -2.88
CA LEU A 412 8.06 20.83 -1.47
C LEU A 412 9.49 20.30 -1.33
N MET A 413 9.80 19.17 -1.97
CA MET A 413 11.12 18.54 -1.87
C MET A 413 12.24 19.46 -2.37
N SER A 414 11.97 20.36 -3.31
CA SER A 414 12.95 21.34 -3.81
C SER A 414 13.35 22.40 -2.77
N GLU A 415 12.47 22.69 -1.79
CA GLU A 415 12.73 23.61 -0.68
C GLU A 415 13.55 22.95 0.44
N LEU A 416 13.56 21.62 0.50
CA LEU A 416 14.04 20.87 1.66
C LEU A 416 15.48 20.40 1.49
N GLN A 417 16.24 20.52 2.57
CA GLN A 417 17.52 19.87 2.74
C GLN A 417 17.28 18.50 3.37
N ILE A 418 17.30 17.47 2.53
CA ILE A 418 17.09 16.09 2.96
C ILE A 418 18.39 15.51 3.51
N ALA A 419 18.30 14.86 4.67
CA ALA A 419 19.40 14.21 5.34
C ALA A 419 19.90 12.99 4.54
N GLN A 420 21.19 12.70 4.68
CA GLN A 420 21.80 11.52 4.10
C GLN A 420 21.48 10.29 4.95
N THR A 421 21.07 9.22 4.29
CA THR A 421 20.89 7.89 4.87
C THR A 421 21.94 6.95 4.27
N GLU A 422 22.55 6.11 5.10
CA GLU A 422 23.49 5.08 4.69
C GLU A 422 23.10 3.73 5.29
N ASP A 423 23.48 2.65 4.60
CA ASP A 423 23.43 1.32 5.16
C ASP A 423 24.46 1.18 6.28
N VAL A 424 24.04 0.49 7.34
CA VAL A 424 24.93 -0.03 8.37
C VAL A 424 24.73 -1.53 8.50
N SER A 425 25.83 -2.24 8.75
CA SER A 425 25.84 -3.66 9.02
C SER A 425 26.84 -3.97 10.12
N PHE A 426 26.43 -4.79 11.07
CA PHE A 426 27.23 -5.12 12.25
C PHE A 426 26.93 -6.55 12.69
N LYS A 427 27.73 -7.06 13.63
CA LYS A 427 27.52 -8.37 14.23
C LYS A 427 26.86 -8.18 15.59
N SER A 428 25.78 -8.92 15.82
CA SER A 428 25.21 -9.12 17.14
C SER A 428 26.17 -9.92 18.02
N LYS A 429 25.83 -10.04 19.30
CA LYS A 429 26.67 -10.69 20.33
C LYS A 429 27.05 -12.13 19.99
N ASP A 430 26.18 -12.87 19.31
CA ASP A 430 26.41 -14.25 18.87
C ASP A 430 27.09 -14.36 17.49
N GLY A 431 27.46 -13.23 16.88
CA GLY A 431 28.05 -13.17 15.54
C GLY A 431 27.03 -13.11 14.40
N THR A 432 25.73 -13.09 14.69
CA THR A 432 24.68 -12.89 13.68
C THR A 432 24.87 -11.54 13.00
N GLU A 433 24.86 -11.52 11.67
CA GLU A 433 24.87 -10.26 10.93
C GLU A 433 23.52 -9.57 11.02
N VAL A 434 23.51 -8.29 11.34
CA VAL A 434 22.33 -7.44 11.48
C VAL A 434 22.50 -6.21 10.61
N HIS A 435 21.41 -5.81 9.95
CA HIS A 435 21.39 -4.76 8.94
C HIS A 435 20.48 -3.61 9.40
N GLY A 436 20.83 -2.39 9.03
CA GLY A 436 20.05 -1.21 9.35
C GLY A 436 20.31 -0.04 8.42
N LEU A 437 19.68 1.08 8.74
CA LEU A 437 19.81 2.36 8.08
C LEU A 437 20.18 3.42 9.12
N LEU A 438 21.23 4.19 8.85
CA LEU A 438 21.65 5.34 9.65
C LEU A 438 21.38 6.62 8.88
N THR A 439 20.46 7.44 9.38
CA THR A 439 20.21 8.80 8.88
C THR A 439 21.01 9.81 9.69
N TYR A 440 21.90 10.56 9.03
CA TYR A 440 22.74 11.56 9.70
C TYR A 440 22.01 12.90 9.88
N PRO A 441 22.38 13.73 10.87
CA PRO A 441 21.86 15.08 10.95
C PRO A 441 22.09 15.89 9.67
N VAL A 442 21.18 16.80 9.37
CA VAL A 442 21.35 17.74 8.27
C VAL A 442 22.63 18.57 8.49
N GLY A 443 23.53 18.57 7.50
CA GLY A 443 24.81 19.29 7.59
C GLY A 443 25.87 18.62 8.49
N TYR A 444 25.69 17.33 8.82
CA TYR A 444 26.64 16.54 9.61
C TYR A 444 28.10 16.69 9.13
N LYS A 445 29.02 16.75 10.10
CA LYS A 445 30.47 16.84 9.86
C LYS A 445 31.11 15.56 10.38
N LYS A 446 31.77 14.81 9.50
CA LYS A 446 32.46 13.57 9.84
C LYS A 446 33.39 13.78 11.04
N GLY A 447 33.30 12.90 12.03
CA GLY A 447 34.08 12.95 13.28
C GLY A 447 33.43 13.76 14.41
N LYS A 448 32.31 14.44 14.17
CA LYS A 448 31.54 15.10 15.23
C LYS A 448 30.52 14.13 15.82
N ARG A 449 30.60 13.83 17.11
CA ARG A 449 29.58 13.04 17.81
C ARG A 449 28.29 13.85 18.04
N VAL A 450 27.14 13.23 17.82
CA VAL A 450 25.81 13.84 17.93
C VAL A 450 24.86 12.95 18.75
N PRO A 451 23.75 13.49 19.29
CA PRO A 451 22.73 12.64 19.90
C PRO A 451 22.20 11.60 18.92
N LEU A 452 21.95 10.38 19.40
CA LEU A 452 21.41 9.28 18.61
C LEU A 452 19.98 8.97 19.05
N LEU A 453 19.10 8.76 18.09
CA LEU A 453 17.78 8.15 18.31
C LEU A 453 17.74 6.77 17.64
N LEU A 454 17.57 5.73 18.43
CA LEU A 454 17.20 4.41 17.94
C LEU A 454 15.68 4.39 17.68
N ARG A 455 15.27 4.25 16.42
CA ARG A 455 13.87 4.17 16.01
C ARG A 455 13.55 2.75 15.55
N ILE A 456 12.65 2.09 16.27
CA ILE A 456 12.37 0.66 16.14
C ILE A 456 11.05 0.46 15.39
N HIS A 457 11.08 -0.24 14.26
CA HIS A 457 9.86 -0.55 13.50
C HIS A 457 8.98 -1.57 14.23
N GLY A 458 7.67 -1.50 13.95
CA GLY A 458 6.68 -2.46 14.42
C GLY A 458 6.67 -3.76 13.61
N GLY A 459 5.77 -4.67 13.98
CA GLY A 459 5.66 -5.99 13.37
C GLY A 459 5.35 -7.05 14.42
N PRO A 460 6.29 -7.97 14.74
CA PRO A 460 7.75 -7.88 14.56
C PRO A 460 8.28 -8.09 13.13
N ASN A 461 7.50 -8.75 12.27
CA ASN A 461 7.93 -9.08 10.90
C ASN A 461 7.67 -7.94 9.90
N GLY A 462 8.30 -6.79 10.17
CA GLY A 462 8.41 -5.65 9.25
C GLY A 462 9.85 -5.47 8.76
N GLN A 463 10.13 -4.42 8.02
CA GLN A 463 11.50 -3.95 7.80
C GLN A 463 11.50 -2.43 7.60
N ASP A 464 12.48 -1.75 8.17
CA ASP A 464 12.95 -0.48 7.65
C ASP A 464 13.62 -0.70 6.29
N GLN A 465 13.40 0.23 5.38
CA GLN A 465 13.77 0.12 3.97
C GLN A 465 14.14 1.48 3.38
N HIS A 466 14.77 1.47 2.20
CA HIS A 466 15.17 2.68 1.45
C HIS A 466 13.96 3.42 0.88
N SER A 467 13.15 3.97 1.77
CA SER A 467 11.94 4.74 1.48
C SER A 467 11.94 6.00 2.35
N PHE A 468 11.39 7.07 1.79
CA PHE A 468 11.31 8.34 2.50
C PHE A 468 10.54 8.18 3.81
N SER A 469 11.17 8.60 4.91
CA SER A 469 10.57 8.61 6.24
C SER A 469 10.57 10.03 6.77
N PHE A 470 9.38 10.62 6.88
CA PHE A 470 9.23 11.95 7.44
C PHE A 470 9.82 12.03 8.86
N GLU A 471 9.56 11.03 9.70
CA GLU A 471 10.05 11.00 11.08
C GLU A 471 11.59 11.01 11.16
N ARG A 472 12.27 10.13 10.41
CA ARG A 472 13.74 10.08 10.38
C ARG A 472 14.32 11.41 9.89
N GLN A 473 13.73 11.97 8.84
CA GLN A 473 14.16 13.25 8.27
C GLN A 473 13.89 14.44 9.20
N PHE A 474 12.79 14.43 9.94
CA PHE A 474 12.46 15.44 10.94
C PHE A 474 13.46 15.43 12.10
N PHE A 475 13.78 14.26 12.66
CA PHE A 475 14.79 14.17 13.71
C PHE A 475 16.19 14.55 13.19
N ALA A 476 16.57 14.13 11.99
CA ALA A 476 17.82 14.53 11.37
C ALA A 476 17.92 16.06 11.14
N ALA A 477 16.81 16.69 10.73
CA ALA A 477 16.71 18.15 10.61
C ALA A 477 16.89 18.88 11.95
N ASN A 478 16.61 18.20 13.07
CA ASN A 478 16.75 18.72 14.44
C ASN A 478 18.06 18.27 15.14
N GLY A 479 19.04 17.76 14.38
CA GLY A 479 20.38 17.53 14.90
C GLY A 479 20.66 16.12 15.44
N TYR A 480 19.73 15.18 15.27
CA TYR A 480 19.87 13.79 15.73
C TYR A 480 20.40 12.90 14.61
N ALA A 481 21.32 11.99 14.94
CA ALA A 481 21.48 10.79 14.12
C ALA A 481 20.30 9.85 14.42
N VAL A 482 19.79 9.15 13.42
CA VAL A 482 18.66 8.23 13.58
C VAL A 482 19.06 6.86 13.07
N LEU A 483 19.10 5.87 13.95
CA LEU A 483 19.40 4.49 13.63
C LEU A 483 18.10 3.69 13.58
N ALA A 484 17.89 2.98 12.47
CA ALA A 484 16.82 2.03 12.25
C ALA A 484 17.43 0.66 11.99
N VAL A 485 17.08 -0.35 12.77
CA VAL A 485 17.69 -1.69 12.72
C VAL A 485 16.64 -2.71 12.35
N ASN A 486 16.91 -3.51 11.32
CA ASN A 486 16.13 -4.71 11.00
C ASN A 486 16.66 -5.88 11.83
N TYR A 487 16.20 -5.94 13.08
CA TYR A 487 16.56 -6.96 14.07
C TYR A 487 16.07 -8.37 13.67
N ARG A 488 16.65 -9.43 14.25
CA ARG A 488 16.13 -10.80 14.13
C ARG A 488 14.64 -10.85 14.45
N GLY A 489 13.82 -11.39 13.54
CA GLY A 489 12.36 -11.24 13.58
C GLY A 489 11.79 -10.42 12.42
N SER A 490 12.60 -9.54 11.85
CA SER A 490 12.26 -8.71 10.68
C SER A 490 12.09 -9.54 9.40
N SER A 491 11.37 -8.94 8.45
CA SER A 491 11.19 -9.44 7.09
C SER A 491 12.45 -9.23 6.23
N GLY A 492 12.46 -9.79 5.02
CA GLY A 492 13.48 -9.49 4.01
C GLY A 492 14.81 -10.24 4.14
N ARG A 493 15.00 -11.08 5.16
CA ARG A 493 16.24 -11.88 5.34
C ARG A 493 16.00 -13.38 5.50
N GLY A 494 14.84 -13.84 5.03
CA GLY A 494 14.47 -15.24 4.99
C GLY A 494 13.79 -15.76 6.24
N GLN A 495 13.20 -16.95 6.11
CA GLN A 495 12.26 -17.49 7.10
C GLN A 495 12.93 -17.83 8.43
N LYS A 496 14.20 -18.29 8.39
CA LYS A 496 14.97 -18.55 9.60
C LYS A 496 15.17 -17.25 10.40
N TYR A 497 15.44 -16.15 9.71
CA TYR A 497 15.67 -14.85 10.35
C TYR A 497 14.37 -14.28 10.93
N SER A 498 13.26 -14.34 10.19
CA SER A 498 11.97 -13.83 10.67
C SER A 498 11.42 -14.64 11.86
N ARG A 499 11.70 -15.94 11.94
CA ARG A 499 11.23 -16.80 13.05
C ARG A 499 12.17 -16.86 14.25
N ALA A 500 13.32 -16.19 14.19
CA ALA A 500 14.36 -16.30 15.21
C ALA A 500 13.86 -15.94 16.63
N ILE A 501 12.86 -15.08 16.73
CA ILE A 501 12.31 -14.59 18.00
C ILE A 501 10.95 -15.21 18.36
N PHE A 502 10.54 -16.28 17.66
CA PHE A 502 9.29 -16.97 17.97
C PHE A 502 9.34 -17.53 19.40
N ALA A 503 8.43 -17.02 20.25
CA ALA A 503 8.38 -17.32 21.68
C ALA A 503 9.62 -16.87 22.47
N ASP A 504 10.32 -15.82 21.99
CA ASP A 504 11.57 -15.29 22.57
C ASP A 504 11.63 -13.75 22.50
N TRP A 505 10.51 -13.07 22.80
CA TRP A 505 10.46 -11.61 22.76
C TRP A 505 11.28 -10.95 23.88
N GLY A 506 12.02 -9.90 23.52
CA GLY A 506 12.88 -9.14 24.42
C GLY A 506 14.29 -9.72 24.58
N HIS A 507 14.72 -10.58 23.67
CA HIS A 507 16.04 -11.23 23.72
C HIS A 507 16.88 -10.92 22.49
N TYR A 508 16.86 -11.76 21.46
CA TYR A 508 17.76 -11.64 20.31
C TYR A 508 17.67 -10.30 19.59
N GLU A 509 16.47 -9.76 19.48
CA GLU A 509 16.23 -8.46 18.90
C GLU A 509 16.77 -7.31 19.77
N VAL A 510 16.75 -7.44 21.10
CA VAL A 510 17.37 -6.46 22.01
C VAL A 510 18.89 -6.50 21.84
N GLU A 511 19.49 -7.69 21.81
CA GLU A 511 20.94 -7.84 21.55
C GLU A 511 21.34 -7.26 20.18
N ASP A 512 20.48 -7.42 19.16
CA ASP A 512 20.68 -6.84 17.83
C ASP A 512 20.58 -5.30 17.85
N LEU A 513 19.65 -4.74 18.62
CA LEU A 513 19.46 -3.30 18.75
C LEU A 513 20.62 -2.64 19.52
N GLU A 514 21.03 -3.22 20.64
CA GLU A 514 22.19 -2.77 21.43
C GLU A 514 23.47 -2.81 20.59
N ALA A 515 23.71 -3.91 19.85
CA ALA A 515 24.85 -4.02 18.96
C ALA A 515 24.86 -2.94 17.85
N GLY A 516 23.68 -2.54 17.37
CA GLY A 516 23.54 -1.45 16.41
C GLY A 516 23.91 -0.09 17.01
N VAL A 517 23.44 0.19 18.22
CA VAL A 517 23.81 1.42 18.95
C VAL A 517 25.32 1.48 19.19
N ASP A 518 25.90 0.40 19.71
CA ASP A 518 27.33 0.27 19.93
C ASP A 518 28.14 0.48 18.65
N HIS A 519 27.68 -0.09 17.53
CA HIS A 519 28.33 0.09 16.24
C HIS A 519 28.38 1.58 15.84
N VAL A 520 27.28 2.32 15.97
CA VAL A 520 27.23 3.75 15.60
C VAL A 520 28.06 4.62 16.55
N ILE A 521 28.20 4.23 17.82
CA ILE A 521 29.14 4.85 18.77
C ILE A 521 30.59 4.60 18.32
N GLN A 522 30.94 3.37 17.96
CA GLN A 522 32.27 2.99 17.49
C GLN A 522 32.66 3.67 16.18
N MET A 523 31.70 3.89 15.27
CA MET A 523 31.89 4.71 14.06
C MET A 523 32.25 6.18 14.38
N GLY A 524 32.08 6.63 15.63
CA GLY A 524 32.32 8.00 16.08
C GLY A 524 31.21 8.97 15.69
N VAL A 525 30.02 8.45 15.34
CA VAL A 525 28.84 9.26 14.97
C VAL A 525 28.00 9.58 16.19
N ALA A 526 27.68 8.58 17.01
CA ALA A 526 26.86 8.76 18.19
C ALA A 526 27.68 9.22 19.40
N ASP A 527 27.05 10.08 20.20
CA ASP A 527 27.50 10.46 21.53
C ASP A 527 26.89 9.49 22.56
N ALA A 528 27.74 8.71 23.24
CA ALA A 528 27.31 7.67 24.17
C ALA A 528 26.53 8.21 25.38
N ASP A 529 26.70 9.49 25.73
CA ASP A 529 25.98 10.13 26.84
C ASP A 529 24.64 10.76 26.40
N ARG A 530 24.27 10.66 25.12
CA ARG A 530 23.06 11.28 24.54
C ARG A 530 22.33 10.33 23.59
N LEU A 531 21.82 9.25 24.15
CA LEU A 531 21.05 8.23 23.45
C LEU A 531 19.58 8.32 23.82
N GLY A 532 18.70 8.13 22.83
CA GLY A 532 17.26 7.97 23.03
C GLY A 532 16.74 6.80 22.20
N VAL A 533 15.66 6.18 22.66
CA VAL A 533 15.01 5.05 22.00
C VAL A 533 13.52 5.31 21.86
N GLY A 534 12.93 4.78 20.80
CA GLY A 534 11.48 4.64 20.73
C GLY A 534 11.03 3.87 19.49
N GLY A 535 9.78 3.42 19.48
CA GLY A 535 9.18 2.75 18.34
C GLY A 535 7.66 2.73 18.41
N TRP A 536 7.03 2.14 17.38
CA TRP A 536 5.58 1.97 17.31
C TRP A 536 5.22 0.48 17.27
N SER A 537 4.08 0.11 17.87
CA SER A 537 3.61 -1.28 17.94
C SER A 537 4.66 -2.20 18.59
N TYR A 538 5.12 -3.27 17.94
CA TYR A 538 6.20 -4.12 18.47
C TYR A 538 7.48 -3.33 18.80
N GLY A 539 7.81 -2.29 18.04
CA GLY A 539 8.95 -1.43 18.36
C GLY A 539 8.73 -0.62 19.65
N GLY A 540 7.47 -0.36 20.02
CA GLY A 540 7.11 0.20 21.33
C GLY A 540 7.33 -0.81 22.46
N ILE A 541 6.97 -2.08 22.25
CA ILE A 541 7.28 -3.16 23.20
C ILE A 541 8.80 -3.24 23.42
N LEU A 542 9.60 -3.20 22.36
CA LEU A 542 11.06 -3.22 22.46
C LEU A 542 11.65 -1.95 23.09
N THR A 543 10.95 -0.82 23.00
CA THR A 543 11.34 0.40 23.72
C THR A 543 11.29 0.19 25.23
N ASP A 544 10.35 -0.61 25.74
CA ASP A 544 10.23 -0.90 27.18
C ASP A 544 11.27 -1.93 27.68
N TYR A 545 11.84 -2.73 26.77
CA TYR A 545 12.90 -3.69 27.10
C TYR A 545 14.31 -3.06 27.13
N MET A 546 14.52 -2.02 26.30
CA MET A 546 15.76 -1.23 26.21
C MET A 546 15.87 -0.23 27.35
#